data_AF-A0A956TAN2-F1
#
_entry.id   AF-A0A956TAN2-F1
#
_cell.length_a   1.000
_cell.length_b   1.000
_cell.length_c   1.000
_cell.angle_alpha   90.00
_cell.angle_beta   90.00
_cell.angle_gamma   90.00
#
_symmetry.space_group_name_H-M   'P 1'
#
loop_
_entity.id
_entity.type
_entity.pdbx_description
1 polymer ?
#
loop_
_entity_poly.entity_id
_entity_poly.type
_entity_poly.pdbx_seq_one_letter_code
_entity_poly.pdbx_strand_id
1 'polypeptide(L)'
;YGINVLGAASGALLTLFFIELFGLQGCTLLAASINIMLGIGFFVLAGAFKQHQTVKHAEPDNQQETQLAANQKGAVRLSTPLSWQVIASAFLFGFVTLSLQMVFFRILYSFFSPISYVFPVMLSSYLLLMASGQIVAGHAVDTMAAHLRPRMLVYLLLGGAVSSLAVLSIPVAWLDNLYWTITWPVMIFYLVPAMLLSAVMMLPIAFFSGYLPVVSRLITDDIRFAGVNFGKILFWSTMGNIVGTFLTAIVLFDVLGSLSTLCFTLVLCLLGVYLLFTKLEGGTLRRPANLIKLSVAVVAVVVLLIPKDYYRQDFGAARKYDPYMGSHRAYDVIEGHTAMTPVFFNGLTKKRFEIRPFNAGAAAAIIDQHSAFYQYYSLAALQIMDAGFRPKRILQIGLG
;
A
#
# COMPACT_ATOMS: atom_id res chain seq x y z
N TYR A 1 2.91 14.69 8.96
CA TYR A 1 2.36 14.10 7.72
C TYR A 1 1.25 13.09 8.00
N GLY A 2 1.37 12.21 9.02
CA GLY A 2 0.31 11.24 9.34
C GLY A 2 -1.11 11.81 9.53
N ILE A 3 -1.26 13.01 10.12
CA ILE A 3 -2.59 13.69 10.22
C ILE A 3 -3.20 13.96 8.83
N ASN A 4 -2.39 14.34 7.84
CA ASN A 4 -2.85 14.52 6.46
C ASN A 4 -3.34 13.20 5.87
N VAL A 5 -2.62 12.11 6.13
CA VAL A 5 -2.99 10.76 5.68
C VAL A 5 -4.27 10.26 6.39
N LEU A 6 -4.48 10.59 7.67
CA LEU A 6 -5.75 10.33 8.36
C LEU A 6 -6.92 11.05 7.67
N GLY A 7 -6.74 12.32 7.30
CA GLY A 7 -7.72 13.06 6.52
C GLY A 7 -8.05 12.37 5.18
N ALA A 8 -7.03 11.89 4.48
CA ALA A 8 -7.21 11.13 3.23
C ALA A 8 -7.95 9.80 3.47
N ALA A 9 -7.67 9.09 4.56
CA ALA A 9 -8.36 7.86 4.92
C ALA A 9 -9.85 8.08 5.21
N SER A 10 -10.17 9.12 5.97
CA SER A 10 -11.56 9.55 6.22
C SER A 10 -12.26 9.94 4.92
N GLY A 11 -11.59 10.69 4.04
CA GLY A 11 -12.11 11.04 2.72
C GLY A 11 -12.43 9.82 1.85
N ALA A 12 -11.55 8.82 1.85
CA ALA A 12 -11.77 7.57 1.12
C ALA A 12 -13.00 6.80 1.62
N LEU A 13 -13.27 6.77 2.92
CA LEU A 13 -14.49 6.15 3.48
C LEU A 13 -15.74 6.95 3.17
N LEU A 14 -15.70 8.27 3.40
CA LEU A 14 -16.85 9.16 3.17
C LEU A 14 -17.29 9.18 1.71
N THR A 15 -16.36 8.89 0.79
CA THR A 15 -16.68 8.75 -0.64
C THR A 15 -17.73 7.67 -0.89
N LEU A 16 -17.82 6.61 -0.07
CA LEU A 16 -18.86 5.58 -0.20
C LEU A 16 -20.26 6.17 -0.06
N PHE A 17 -20.44 7.05 0.93
CA PHE A 17 -21.70 7.75 1.18
C PHE A 17 -21.98 8.81 0.10
N PHE A 18 -20.95 9.56 -0.32
CA PHE A 18 -21.11 10.57 -1.35
C PHE A 18 -21.43 10.01 -2.73
N ILE A 19 -20.92 8.81 -3.07
CA ILE A 19 -21.27 8.15 -4.34
C ILE A 19 -22.76 7.80 -4.35
N GLU A 20 -23.33 7.35 -3.23
CA GLU A 20 -24.76 7.04 -3.15
C GLU A 20 -25.63 8.30 -3.20
N LEU A 21 -25.19 9.40 -2.60
CA LEU A 21 -25.94 10.65 -2.59
C LEU A 21 -25.86 11.45 -3.90
N PHE A 22 -24.66 11.54 -4.48
CA PHE A 22 -24.34 12.49 -5.54
C PHE A 22 -23.91 11.81 -6.86
N GLY A 23 -23.75 10.49 -6.86
CA GLY A 23 -23.12 9.76 -7.96
C GLY A 23 -21.64 10.12 -8.14
N LEU A 24 -20.99 9.48 -9.11
CA LEU A 24 -19.56 9.69 -9.40
C LEU A 24 -19.25 11.13 -9.87
N GLN A 25 -20.09 11.69 -10.73
CA GLN A 25 -19.90 13.06 -11.24
C GLN A 25 -20.10 14.10 -10.13
N GLY A 26 -21.14 13.94 -9.30
CA GLY A 26 -21.40 14.85 -8.18
C GLY A 26 -20.29 14.82 -7.12
N CYS A 27 -19.73 13.65 -6.83
CA CYS A 27 -18.53 13.55 -5.96
C CYS A 27 -17.35 14.35 -6.51
N THR A 28 -17.10 14.25 -7.83
CA THR A 28 -16.00 14.95 -8.49
C THR A 28 -16.21 16.47 -8.43
N LEU A 29 -17.43 16.95 -8.69
CA LEU A 29 -17.77 18.37 -8.61
C LEU A 29 -17.71 18.91 -7.18
N LEU A 30 -18.15 18.11 -6.19
CA LEU A 30 -18.05 18.44 -4.77
C LEU A 30 -16.58 18.60 -4.36
N ALA A 31 -15.72 17.64 -4.73
CA ALA A 31 -14.29 17.71 -4.46
C ALA A 31 -13.64 18.93 -5.12
N ALA A 32 -14.00 19.23 -6.38
CA ALA A 32 -13.51 20.42 -7.08
C ALA A 32 -13.96 21.71 -6.37
N SER A 33 -15.24 21.80 -5.99
CA SER A 33 -15.81 22.95 -5.28
C SER A 33 -15.10 23.19 -3.95
N ILE A 34 -14.86 22.14 -3.16
CA ILE A 34 -14.12 22.23 -1.88
C ILE A 34 -12.70 22.74 -2.12
N ASN A 35 -11.99 22.21 -3.11
CA ASN A 35 -10.63 22.66 -3.43
C ASN A 35 -10.59 24.14 -3.86
N ILE A 36 -11.56 24.58 -4.67
CA ILE A 36 -11.67 25.98 -5.09
C ILE A 36 -12.01 26.87 -3.88
N MET A 37 -12.96 26.48 -3.04
CA MET A 37 -13.32 27.23 -1.83
C MET A 37 -12.14 27.37 -0.87
N LEU A 38 -11.37 26.30 -0.65
CA LEU A 38 -10.14 26.35 0.15
C LEU A 38 -9.11 27.26 -0.51
N GLY A 39 -8.92 27.17 -1.82
CA GLY A 39 -8.00 28.02 -2.58
C GLY A 39 -8.35 29.50 -2.47
N ILE A 40 -9.63 29.86 -2.64
CA ILE A 40 -10.14 31.23 -2.47
C ILE A 40 -9.96 31.68 -1.02
N GLY A 41 -10.33 30.84 -0.05
CA GLY A 41 -10.18 31.15 1.38
C GLY A 41 -8.73 31.46 1.75
N PHE A 42 -7.78 30.63 1.30
CA PHE A 42 -6.35 30.90 1.48
C PHE A 42 -5.89 32.16 0.74
N PHE A 43 -6.37 32.43 -0.47
CA PHE A 43 -6.01 33.64 -1.22
C PHE A 43 -6.49 34.92 -0.52
N VAL A 44 -7.73 34.92 -0.03
CA VAL A 44 -8.32 36.04 0.73
C VAL A 44 -7.61 36.24 2.06
N LEU A 45 -7.37 35.16 2.81
CA LEU A 45 -6.63 35.21 4.07
C LEU A 45 -5.17 35.63 3.88
N ALA A 46 -4.51 35.18 2.80
CA ALA A 46 -3.16 35.62 2.46
C ALA A 46 -3.11 37.13 2.18
N GLY A 47 -4.16 37.67 1.52
CA GLY A 47 -4.35 39.12 1.38
C GLY A 47 -4.46 39.84 2.73
N ALA A 48 -5.19 39.27 3.69
CA ALA A 48 -5.33 39.82 5.05
C ALA A 48 -4.05 39.70 5.90
N PHE A 49 -3.30 38.59 5.78
CA PHE A 49 -2.03 38.39 6.49
C PHE A 49 -0.89 39.27 5.98
N LYS A 50 -0.89 39.61 4.67
CA LYS A 50 0.06 40.58 4.09
C LYS A 50 -0.09 41.97 4.72
N GLN A 51 -1.26 42.29 5.27
CA GLN A 51 -1.57 43.57 5.91
C GLN A 51 -1.23 43.60 7.41
N HIS A 52 -1.01 42.43 8.05
CA HIS A 52 -0.61 42.34 9.47
C HIS A 52 0.91 42.23 9.67
N GLN A 53 1.69 41.91 8.63
CA GLN A 53 3.16 42.00 8.68
C GLN A 53 3.70 43.42 8.47
N THR A 54 2.91 44.33 7.89
CA THR A 54 3.31 45.72 7.68
C THR A 54 3.09 46.64 8.89
N VAL A 55 2.48 46.18 9.99
CA VAL A 55 2.07 47.07 11.11
C VAL A 55 2.82 46.78 12.44
N LYS A 56 3.91 46.00 12.42
CA LYS A 56 4.84 45.91 13.57
C LYS A 56 6.32 46.02 13.19
N HIS A 57 6.63 46.72 12.10
CA HIS A 57 7.93 47.37 11.99
C HIS A 57 7.87 48.70 12.75
N ALA A 58 8.11 48.63 14.06
CA ALA A 58 8.83 49.73 14.69
C ALA A 58 10.19 49.83 13.95
N GLU A 59 10.57 51.04 13.52
CA GLU A 59 11.71 51.37 12.66
C GLU A 59 12.80 50.27 12.57
N PRO A 60 13.02 49.68 11.38
CA PRO A 60 14.02 48.66 11.21
C PRO A 60 15.42 49.30 11.20
N ASP A 61 16.27 48.84 12.12
CA ASP A 61 17.72 48.92 11.95
C ASP A 61 18.09 48.13 10.68
N ASN A 62 18.43 48.86 9.61
CA ASN A 62 18.63 48.40 8.22
C ASN A 62 19.58 47.19 8.07
N GLN A 63 20.35 46.86 9.10
CA GLN A 63 21.29 45.76 9.10
C GLN A 63 20.62 44.39 9.38
N GLN A 64 19.53 44.31 10.15
CA GLN A 64 18.90 43.03 10.52
C GLN A 64 17.94 42.48 9.45
N GLU A 65 17.20 43.34 8.74
CA GLU A 65 16.32 42.93 7.63
C GLU A 65 17.08 42.43 6.41
N THR A 66 18.18 43.11 6.09
CA THR A 66 19.10 42.68 5.02
C THR A 66 19.70 41.31 5.36
N GLN A 67 20.00 41.05 6.64
CA GLN A 67 20.50 39.76 7.11
C GLN A 67 19.42 38.65 7.14
N LEU A 68 18.16 38.93 7.50
CA LEU A 68 17.07 37.94 7.47
C LEU A 68 16.63 37.57 6.05
N ALA A 69 16.50 38.55 5.15
CA ALA A 69 16.15 38.30 3.75
C ALA A 69 17.31 37.63 2.98
N ALA A 70 18.56 37.99 3.29
CA ALA A 70 19.74 37.27 2.82
C ALA A 70 19.86 35.88 3.45
N ASN A 71 19.41 35.66 4.70
CA ASN A 71 19.34 34.34 5.32
C ASN A 71 18.24 33.46 4.74
N GLN A 72 17.11 34.00 4.27
CA GLN A 72 16.06 33.19 3.62
C GLN A 72 16.41 32.87 2.16
N LYS A 73 16.88 33.87 1.38
CA LYS A 73 17.41 33.63 0.02
C LYS A 73 18.71 32.81 0.05
N GLY A 74 19.51 32.99 1.11
CA GLY A 74 20.67 32.19 1.45
C GLY A 74 20.29 30.78 1.91
N ALA A 75 19.22 30.59 2.70
CA ALA A 75 18.77 29.28 3.15
C ALA A 75 18.30 28.38 1.99
N VAL A 76 17.65 28.95 0.97
CA VAL A 76 17.34 28.19 -0.26
C VAL A 76 18.62 27.81 -1.01
N ARG A 77 19.66 28.66 -0.99
CA ARG A 77 20.95 28.44 -1.66
C ARG A 77 21.96 27.59 -0.85
N LEU A 78 21.82 27.50 0.48
CA LEU A 78 22.73 26.82 1.41
C LEU A 78 22.20 25.48 1.91
N SER A 79 21.00 25.04 1.49
CA SER A 79 20.57 23.67 1.76
C SER A 79 21.53 22.71 1.04
N THR A 80 22.42 22.06 1.80
CA THR A 80 23.33 21.06 1.26
C THR A 80 22.53 20.06 0.43
N PRO A 81 22.99 19.71 -0.79
CA PRO A 81 22.30 18.73 -1.61
C PRO A 81 22.18 17.42 -0.83
N LEU A 82 21.01 16.76 -0.94
CA LEU A 82 20.85 15.44 -0.34
C LEU A 82 21.89 14.51 -0.94
N SER A 83 22.58 13.76 -0.09
CA SER A 83 23.49 12.73 -0.57
C SER A 83 22.73 11.67 -1.37
N TRP A 84 23.35 11.12 -2.41
CA TRP A 84 22.71 10.13 -3.28
C TRP A 84 22.16 8.92 -2.52
N GLN A 85 22.79 8.51 -1.40
CA GLN A 85 22.30 7.40 -0.56
C GLN A 85 20.92 7.70 0.02
N VAL A 86 20.71 8.95 0.46
CA VAL A 86 19.44 9.40 1.02
C VAL A 86 18.38 9.44 -0.08
N ILE A 87 18.74 9.96 -1.25
CA ILE A 87 17.86 9.99 -2.42
C ILE A 87 17.42 8.56 -2.82
N ALA A 88 18.39 7.65 -2.98
CA ALA A 88 18.15 6.27 -3.33
C ALA A 88 17.29 5.56 -2.27
N SER A 89 17.57 5.77 -0.98
CA SER A 89 16.77 5.19 0.10
C SER A 89 15.33 5.70 0.09
N ALA A 90 15.12 7.01 -0.06
CA ALA A 90 13.78 7.61 -0.12
C ALA A 90 12.99 7.06 -1.32
N PHE A 91 13.64 6.95 -2.48
CA PHE A 91 13.05 6.32 -3.65
C PHE A 91 12.68 4.85 -3.42
N LEU A 92 13.59 4.05 -2.86
CA LEU A 92 13.33 2.64 -2.56
C LEU A 92 12.21 2.46 -1.54
N PHE A 93 12.15 3.27 -0.49
CA PHE A 93 11.05 3.21 0.48
C PHE A 93 9.71 3.55 -0.15
N GLY A 94 9.67 4.57 -1.02
CA GLY A 94 8.46 4.87 -1.78
C GLY A 94 8.03 3.71 -2.68
N PHE A 95 8.99 3.18 -3.46
CA PHE A 95 8.76 2.01 -4.30
C PHE A 95 8.17 0.84 -3.51
N VAL A 96 8.78 0.49 -2.38
CA VAL A 96 8.32 -0.60 -1.51
C VAL A 96 6.93 -0.32 -0.95
N THR A 97 6.65 0.90 -0.50
CA THR A 97 5.37 1.25 0.14
C THR A 97 4.19 1.01 -0.81
N LEU A 98 4.27 1.51 -2.05
CA LEU A 98 3.20 1.33 -3.03
C LEU A 98 3.19 -0.07 -3.67
N SER A 99 4.35 -0.70 -3.82
CA SER A 99 4.42 -2.10 -4.29
C SER A 99 3.73 -3.04 -3.30
N LEU A 100 3.98 -2.86 -1.99
CA LEU A 100 3.30 -3.62 -0.93
C LEU A 100 1.80 -3.36 -0.92
N GLN A 101 1.35 -2.11 -1.16
CA GLN A 101 -0.07 -1.83 -1.33
C GLN A 101 -0.66 -2.72 -2.44
N MET A 102 -0.04 -2.74 -3.62
CA MET A 102 -0.53 -3.53 -4.75
C MET A 102 -0.54 -5.03 -4.44
N VAL A 103 0.50 -5.55 -3.79
CA VAL A 103 0.60 -6.96 -3.38
C VAL A 103 -0.54 -7.33 -2.41
N PHE A 104 -0.70 -6.58 -1.33
CA PHE A 104 -1.75 -6.86 -0.35
C PHE A 104 -3.15 -6.63 -0.91
N PHE A 105 -3.33 -5.67 -1.83
CA PHE A 105 -4.59 -5.52 -2.55
C PHE A 105 -4.92 -6.77 -3.34
N ARG A 106 -3.95 -7.28 -4.12
CA ARG A 106 -4.11 -8.50 -4.91
C ARG A 106 -4.42 -9.73 -4.05
N ILE A 107 -3.77 -9.87 -2.89
CA ILE A 107 -4.08 -10.93 -1.91
C ILE A 107 -5.52 -10.77 -1.39
N LEU A 108 -5.88 -9.59 -0.90
CA LEU A 108 -7.19 -9.32 -0.30
C LEU A 108 -8.36 -9.45 -1.28
N TYR A 109 -8.16 -9.13 -2.56
CA TYR A 109 -9.17 -9.36 -3.60
C TYR A 109 -9.55 -10.84 -3.76
N SER A 110 -8.73 -11.77 -3.25
CA SER A 110 -9.10 -13.19 -3.21
C SER A 110 -10.18 -13.48 -2.16
N PHE A 111 -10.34 -12.63 -1.15
CA PHE A 111 -11.34 -12.81 -0.08
C PHE A 111 -12.65 -12.04 -0.34
N PHE A 112 -12.59 -10.93 -1.07
CA PHE A 112 -13.73 -10.04 -1.25
C PHE A 112 -14.45 -10.29 -2.57
N SER A 113 -15.79 -10.24 -2.57
CA SER A 113 -16.58 -10.17 -3.80
C SER A 113 -16.28 -8.88 -4.58
N PRO A 114 -16.33 -8.88 -5.92
CA PRO A 114 -15.94 -7.73 -6.74
C PRO A 114 -17.06 -6.68 -6.78
N ILE A 115 -17.30 -6.03 -5.65
CA ILE A 115 -18.29 -4.95 -5.51
C ILE A 115 -17.58 -3.60 -5.39
N SER A 116 -18.23 -2.53 -5.90
CA SER A 116 -17.67 -1.17 -5.99
C SER A 116 -17.23 -0.57 -4.65
N TYR A 117 -17.72 -1.11 -3.53
CA TYR A 117 -17.43 -0.62 -2.17
C TYR A 117 -16.12 -1.17 -1.57
N VAL A 118 -15.57 -2.28 -2.09
CA VAL A 118 -14.40 -2.95 -1.48
C VAL A 118 -13.12 -2.12 -1.62
N PHE A 119 -12.90 -1.51 -2.80
CA PHE A 119 -11.68 -0.75 -3.06
C PHE A 119 -11.52 0.46 -2.11
N PRO A 120 -12.52 1.34 -1.90
CA PRO A 120 -12.38 2.45 -0.96
C PRO A 120 -12.15 2.00 0.49
N VAL A 121 -12.69 0.85 0.90
CA VAL A 121 -12.49 0.28 2.24
C VAL A 121 -11.07 -0.22 2.44
N MET A 122 -10.54 -0.95 1.45
CA MET A 122 -9.14 -1.40 1.45
C MET A 122 -8.19 -0.19 1.44
N LEU A 123 -8.48 0.81 0.60
CA LEU A 123 -7.70 2.04 0.51
C LEU A 123 -7.72 2.82 1.83
N SER A 124 -8.87 2.96 2.47
CA SER A 124 -8.93 3.60 3.77
C SER A 124 -8.17 2.84 4.84
N SER A 125 -8.30 1.51 4.89
CA SER A 125 -7.58 0.67 5.84
C SER A 125 -6.07 0.82 5.67
N TYR A 126 -5.60 0.80 4.42
CA TYR A 126 -4.22 1.07 4.05
C TYR A 126 -3.74 2.45 4.54
N LEU A 127 -4.52 3.50 4.27
CA LEU A 127 -4.18 4.87 4.66
C LEU A 127 -4.21 5.06 6.18
N LEU A 128 -5.15 4.43 6.90
CA LEU A 128 -5.19 4.46 8.36
C LEU A 128 -3.94 3.82 8.96
N LEU A 129 -3.54 2.64 8.49
CA LEU A 129 -2.30 1.98 8.95
C LEU A 129 -1.06 2.80 8.58
N MET A 130 -1.02 3.35 7.37
CA MET A 130 0.05 4.25 6.94
C MET A 130 0.16 5.45 7.87
N ALA A 131 -0.96 6.12 8.16
CA ALA A 131 -1.01 7.26 9.05
C ALA A 131 -0.61 6.90 10.48
N SER A 132 -1.12 5.78 10.99
CA SER A 132 -0.80 5.25 12.32
C SER A 132 0.70 5.04 12.46
N GLY A 133 1.30 4.35 11.50
CA GLY A 133 2.73 4.10 11.46
C GLY A 133 3.57 5.37 11.43
N GLN A 134 3.16 6.37 10.65
CA GLN A 134 3.85 7.65 10.58
C GLN A 134 3.74 8.47 11.87
N ILE A 135 2.58 8.45 12.53
CA ILE A 135 2.37 9.15 13.80
C ILE A 135 3.19 8.48 14.89
N VAL A 136 3.07 7.16 15.05
CA VAL A 136 3.75 6.39 16.09
C VAL A 136 5.27 6.45 15.91
N ALA A 137 5.79 6.18 14.70
CA ALA A 137 7.23 6.24 14.46
C ALA A 137 7.77 7.68 14.54
N GLY A 138 7.00 8.68 14.11
CA GLY A 138 7.36 10.08 14.27
C GLY A 138 7.52 10.48 15.75
N HIS A 139 6.54 10.10 16.58
CA HIS A 139 6.61 10.39 18.02
C HIS A 139 7.72 9.59 18.71
N ALA A 140 7.93 8.34 18.33
CA ALA A 140 8.99 7.48 18.85
C ALA A 140 10.39 8.01 18.49
N VAL A 141 10.63 8.52 17.27
CA VAL A 141 11.95 9.07 16.90
C VAL A 141 12.29 10.33 17.69
N ASP A 142 11.29 11.15 17.97
CA ASP A 142 11.48 12.41 18.67
C ASP A 142 11.81 12.22 20.15
N THR A 143 11.22 11.20 20.77
CA THR A 143 11.48 10.82 22.17
C THR A 143 12.74 9.97 22.36
N MET A 144 13.22 9.29 21.31
CA MET A 144 14.47 8.51 21.35
C MET A 144 15.72 9.39 21.49
N ALA A 145 16.67 8.93 22.31
CA ALA A 145 18.00 9.50 22.40
C ALA A 145 18.69 9.52 21.02
N ALA A 146 19.38 10.62 20.70
CA ALA A 146 19.92 10.88 19.36
C ALA A 146 20.76 9.73 18.78
N HIS A 147 21.60 9.11 19.60
CA HIS A 147 22.46 7.99 19.20
C HIS A 147 21.70 6.68 18.90
N LEU A 148 20.44 6.55 19.33
CA LEU A 148 19.61 5.37 19.09
C LEU A 148 18.69 5.54 17.87
N ARG A 149 18.38 6.77 17.44
CA ARG A 149 17.41 7.05 16.37
C ARG A 149 17.64 6.23 15.08
N PRO A 150 18.88 6.03 14.59
CA PRO A 150 19.11 5.21 13.41
C PRO A 150 18.66 3.76 13.57
N ARG A 151 18.71 3.21 14.79
CA ARG A 151 18.29 1.82 15.08
C ARG A 151 16.80 1.61 14.84
N MET A 152 15.99 2.67 14.88
CA MET A 152 14.57 2.53 14.64
C MET A 152 14.25 2.14 13.19
N LEU A 153 15.09 2.51 12.21
CA LEU A 153 14.95 2.01 10.83
C LEU A 153 15.04 0.48 10.78
N VAL A 154 15.92 -0.11 11.58
CA VAL A 154 16.04 -1.57 11.71
C VAL A 154 14.80 -2.15 12.40
N TYR A 155 14.32 -1.55 13.47
CA TYR A 155 13.11 -2.03 14.15
C TYR A 155 11.87 -1.98 13.25
N LEU A 156 11.72 -0.94 12.43
CA LEU A 156 10.66 -0.86 11.43
C LEU A 156 10.82 -1.91 10.33
N LEU A 157 12.05 -2.19 9.87
CA LEU A 157 12.31 -3.27 8.90
C LEU A 157 11.93 -4.64 9.44
N LEU A 158 12.43 -4.95 10.64
CA LEU A 158 12.18 -6.23 11.30
C LEU A 158 10.70 -6.38 11.63
N GLY A 159 10.06 -5.34 12.17
CA GLY A 159 8.62 -5.32 12.46
C GLY A 159 7.78 -5.53 11.20
N GLY A 160 8.10 -4.85 10.09
CA GLY A 160 7.42 -5.01 8.81
C GLY A 160 7.62 -6.39 8.19
N ALA A 161 8.84 -6.92 8.22
CA ALA A 161 9.15 -8.25 7.68
C ALA A 161 8.47 -9.37 8.50
N VAL A 162 8.59 -9.33 9.83
CA VAL A 162 7.99 -10.33 10.72
C VAL A 162 6.47 -10.26 10.68
N SER A 163 5.87 -9.06 10.66
CA SER A 163 4.42 -8.93 10.51
C SER A 163 3.93 -9.42 9.15
N SER A 164 4.70 -9.23 8.07
CA SER A 164 4.36 -9.76 6.74
C SER A 164 4.30 -11.28 6.76
N LEU A 165 5.28 -11.93 7.40
CA LEU A 165 5.26 -13.37 7.61
C LEU A 165 4.09 -13.81 8.49
N ALA A 166 3.87 -13.12 9.61
CA ALA A 166 2.84 -13.47 10.58
C ALA A 166 1.45 -13.45 9.95
N VAL A 167 1.15 -12.40 9.18
CA VAL A 167 -0.12 -12.25 8.47
C VAL A 167 -0.32 -13.34 7.43
N LEU A 168 0.69 -13.63 6.60
CA LEU A 168 0.60 -14.68 5.57
C LEU A 168 0.56 -16.09 6.17
N SER A 169 1.00 -16.25 7.42
CA SER A 169 0.94 -17.53 8.13
C SER A 169 -0.43 -17.79 8.77
N ILE A 170 -1.34 -16.81 8.79
CA ILE A 170 -2.71 -17.04 9.27
C ILE A 170 -3.41 -17.99 8.29
N PRO A 171 -4.01 -19.10 8.76
CA PRO A 171 -4.70 -20.03 7.88
C PRO A 171 -5.80 -19.34 7.07
N VAL A 172 -5.77 -19.49 5.75
CA VAL A 172 -6.73 -18.84 4.84
C VAL A 172 -8.18 -19.18 5.21
N ALA A 173 -8.44 -20.44 5.59
CA ALA A 173 -9.76 -20.90 6.03
C ALA A 173 -10.31 -20.10 7.21
N TRP A 174 -9.46 -19.60 8.11
CA TRP A 174 -9.91 -18.81 9.26
C TRP A 174 -10.36 -17.41 8.83
N LEU A 175 -9.57 -16.77 7.97
CA LEU A 175 -9.86 -15.44 7.43
C LEU A 175 -11.14 -15.45 6.59
N ASP A 176 -11.27 -16.47 5.75
CA ASP A 176 -12.43 -16.67 4.88
C ASP A 176 -13.70 -16.93 5.71
N ASN A 177 -13.64 -17.86 6.68
CA ASN A 177 -14.77 -18.09 7.58
C ASN A 177 -15.14 -16.84 8.40
N LEU A 178 -14.16 -16.08 8.89
CA LEU A 178 -14.41 -14.85 9.64
C LEU A 178 -15.15 -13.82 8.78
N TYR A 179 -14.70 -13.61 7.54
CA TYR A 179 -15.36 -12.70 6.61
C TYR A 179 -16.81 -13.11 6.32
N TRP A 180 -17.04 -14.37 5.97
CA TRP A 180 -18.38 -14.87 5.63
C TRP A 180 -19.34 -14.95 6.82
N THR A 181 -18.82 -15.22 8.02
CA THR A 181 -19.64 -15.27 9.24
C THR A 181 -20.18 -13.90 9.62
N ILE A 182 -19.41 -12.83 9.41
CA ILE A 182 -19.84 -11.48 9.80
C ILE A 182 -20.65 -10.80 8.69
N THR A 183 -20.43 -11.14 7.42
CA THR A 183 -21.09 -10.48 6.27
C THR A 183 -22.55 -10.92 6.04
N TRP A 184 -22.95 -12.12 6.46
CA TRP A 184 -24.33 -12.58 6.34
C TRP A 184 -25.17 -12.21 7.58
N PRO A 185 -26.39 -11.60 7.47
CA PRO A 185 -27.19 -11.37 6.26
C PRO A 185 -27.38 -9.89 5.81
N VAL A 186 -26.73 -8.90 6.43
CA VAL A 186 -27.05 -7.47 6.19
C VAL A 186 -25.90 -6.72 5.49
N MET A 187 -26.21 -6.01 4.40
CA MET A 187 -25.24 -5.33 3.53
C MET A 187 -24.31 -4.32 4.25
N ILE A 188 -24.78 -3.67 5.32
CA ILE A 188 -23.95 -2.74 6.11
C ILE A 188 -22.84 -3.45 6.90
N PHE A 189 -22.98 -4.76 7.15
CA PHE A 189 -21.94 -5.59 7.73
C PHE A 189 -20.87 -6.04 6.73
N TYR A 190 -20.85 -5.57 5.47
CA TYR A 190 -19.67 -5.80 4.61
C TYR A 190 -18.52 -4.84 4.92
N LEU A 191 -18.84 -3.63 5.37
CA LEU A 191 -17.85 -2.58 5.61
C LEU A 191 -16.90 -2.94 6.76
N VAL A 192 -17.45 -3.29 7.92
CA VAL A 192 -16.67 -3.55 9.14
C VAL A 192 -15.74 -4.77 8.99
N PRO A 193 -16.20 -5.94 8.51
CA PRO A 193 -15.34 -7.12 8.30
C PRO A 193 -14.32 -6.90 7.20
N ALA A 194 -14.69 -6.21 6.11
CA ALA A 194 -13.72 -5.89 5.07
C ALA A 194 -12.62 -4.96 5.59
N MET A 195 -12.99 -3.97 6.41
CA MET A 195 -12.04 -3.06 7.06
C MET A 195 -11.16 -3.79 8.08
N LEU A 196 -11.74 -4.66 8.92
CA LEU A 196 -11.00 -5.47 9.89
C LEU A 196 -10.03 -6.44 9.21
N LEU A 197 -10.50 -7.21 8.22
CA LEU A 197 -9.67 -8.13 7.47
C LEU A 197 -8.55 -7.38 6.73
N SER A 198 -8.87 -6.26 6.09
CA SER A 198 -7.89 -5.41 5.44
C SER A 198 -6.87 -4.89 6.45
N ALA A 199 -7.30 -4.39 7.61
CA ALA A 199 -6.42 -3.87 8.64
C ALA A 199 -5.48 -4.94 9.22
N VAL A 200 -5.99 -6.16 9.45
CA VAL A 200 -5.18 -7.30 9.91
C VAL A 200 -4.17 -7.69 8.84
N MET A 201 -4.61 -7.86 7.59
CA MET A 201 -3.74 -8.27 6.48
C MET A 201 -2.68 -7.21 6.14
N MET A 202 -3.01 -5.93 6.30
CA MET A 202 -2.14 -4.82 5.94
C MET A 202 -1.29 -4.30 7.10
N LEU A 203 -1.33 -4.93 8.28
CA LEU A 203 -0.55 -4.54 9.44
C LEU A 203 0.93 -4.19 9.14
N PRO A 204 1.66 -4.90 8.24
CA PRO A 204 3.04 -4.55 7.90
C PRO A 204 3.24 -3.13 7.39
N ILE A 205 2.22 -2.56 6.77
CA ILE A 205 2.25 -1.21 6.19
C ILE A 205 2.44 -0.15 7.27
N ALA A 206 1.95 -0.36 8.49
CA ALA A 206 2.21 0.55 9.60
C ALA A 206 3.71 0.63 9.96
N PHE A 207 4.45 -0.47 9.83
CA PHE A 207 5.89 -0.44 10.06
C PHE A 207 6.64 0.23 8.90
N PHE A 208 6.30 -0.13 7.66
CA PHE A 208 6.96 0.44 6.47
C PHE A 208 6.64 1.93 6.25
N SER A 209 5.47 2.41 6.65
CA SER A 209 5.13 3.84 6.55
C SER A 209 5.89 4.70 7.56
N GLY A 210 6.30 4.12 8.69
CA GLY A 210 7.06 4.79 9.73
C GLY A 210 8.43 5.28 9.28
N TYR A 211 8.95 4.82 8.14
CA TYR A 211 10.27 5.20 7.64
C TYR A 211 10.39 6.68 7.30
N LEU A 212 9.39 7.24 6.61
CA LEU A 212 9.44 8.62 6.14
C LEU A 212 9.70 9.64 7.27
N PRO A 213 8.95 9.66 8.39
CA PRO A 213 9.23 10.58 9.48
C PRO A 213 10.59 10.32 10.15
N VAL A 214 11.02 9.06 10.27
CA VAL A 214 12.31 8.71 10.87
C VAL A 214 13.47 9.21 10.01
N VAL A 215 13.43 8.96 8.70
CA VAL A 215 14.42 9.45 7.74
C VAL A 215 14.44 10.97 7.73
N SER A 216 13.27 11.62 7.69
CA SER A 216 13.17 13.08 7.76
C SER A 216 13.83 13.65 9.01
N ARG A 217 13.65 13.01 10.17
CA ARG A 217 14.25 13.45 11.43
C ARG A 217 15.76 13.21 11.48
N LEU A 218 16.25 12.13 10.88
CA LEU A 218 17.68 11.80 10.84
C LEU A 218 18.49 12.71 9.91
N ILE A 219 17.85 13.30 8.90
CA ILE A 219 18.52 14.17 7.91
C ILE A 219 18.34 15.66 8.25
N THR A 220 17.37 15.98 9.11
CA THR A 220 17.03 17.37 9.44
C THR A 220 17.46 17.69 10.87
N ASP A 221 18.63 18.31 10.99
CA ASP A 221 19.15 18.80 12.26
C ASP A 221 18.63 20.21 12.61
N ASP A 222 18.41 21.06 11.61
CA ASP A 222 18.00 22.45 11.79
C ASP A 222 16.56 22.67 11.29
N ILE A 223 15.72 23.19 12.19
CA ILE A 223 14.30 23.45 11.94
C ILE A 223 14.05 24.44 10.79
N ARG A 224 15.00 25.36 10.53
CA ARG A 224 14.93 26.31 9.41
C ARG A 224 14.88 25.62 8.06
N PHE A 225 15.50 24.44 7.94
CA PHE A 225 15.58 23.67 6.71
C PHE A 225 14.63 22.46 6.69
N ALA A 226 13.84 22.28 7.75
CA ALA A 226 12.96 21.12 7.89
C ALA A 226 11.96 20.97 6.75
N GLY A 227 11.32 22.06 6.34
CA GLY A 227 10.37 22.04 5.22
C GLY A 227 11.02 21.64 3.90
N VAL A 228 12.20 22.20 3.60
CA VAL A 228 12.93 21.93 2.35
C VAL A 228 13.43 20.48 2.29
N ASN A 229 14.06 20.00 3.36
CA ASN A 229 14.59 18.63 3.41
C ASN A 229 13.45 17.59 3.40
N PHE A 230 12.40 17.82 4.18
CA PHE A 230 11.20 16.98 4.13
C PHE A 230 10.59 16.95 2.73
N GLY A 231 10.44 18.11 2.08
CA GLY A 231 9.92 18.20 0.72
C GLY A 231 10.76 17.42 -0.30
N LYS A 232 12.09 17.51 -0.23
CA LYS A 232 12.99 16.73 -1.11
C LYS A 232 12.90 15.22 -0.87
N ILE A 233 12.83 14.77 0.39
CA ILE A 233 12.66 13.34 0.72
C ILE A 233 11.30 12.85 0.23
N LEU A 234 10.24 13.63 0.46
CA LEU A 234 8.89 13.32 0.01
C LEU A 234 8.81 13.24 -1.52
N PHE A 235 9.50 14.14 -2.24
CA PHE A 235 9.57 14.11 -3.70
C PHE A 235 10.13 12.78 -4.21
N TRP A 236 11.30 12.37 -3.72
CA TRP A 236 11.93 11.11 -4.14
C TRP A 236 11.12 9.88 -3.71
N SER A 237 10.52 9.91 -2.52
CA SER A 237 9.56 8.89 -2.10
C SER A 237 8.35 8.82 -3.01
N THR A 238 7.83 9.96 -3.48
CA THR A 238 6.69 10.00 -4.40
C THR A 238 7.08 9.49 -5.78
N MET A 239 8.28 9.79 -6.27
CA MET A 239 8.79 9.19 -7.51
C MET A 239 8.91 7.67 -7.38
N GLY A 240 9.43 7.18 -6.25
CA GLY A 240 9.47 5.77 -5.92
C GLY A 240 8.07 5.15 -5.92
N ASN A 241 7.09 5.80 -5.27
CA ASN A 241 5.69 5.38 -5.24
C ASN A 241 5.12 5.19 -6.65
N ILE A 242 5.31 6.18 -7.53
CA ILE A 242 4.83 6.13 -8.92
C ILE A 242 5.43 4.92 -9.65
N VAL A 243 6.76 4.78 -9.61
CA VAL A 243 7.46 3.68 -10.28
C VAL A 243 7.05 2.32 -9.68
N GLY A 244 6.90 2.24 -8.36
CA GLY A 244 6.47 1.04 -7.64
C GLY A 244 5.09 0.56 -8.06
N THR A 245 4.11 1.46 -8.14
CA THR A 245 2.75 1.12 -8.56
C THR A 245 2.72 0.56 -9.99
N PHE A 246 3.36 1.24 -10.95
CA PHE A 246 3.36 0.81 -12.34
C PHE A 246 4.15 -0.48 -12.56
N LEU A 247 5.38 -0.55 -12.03
CA LEU A 247 6.26 -1.69 -12.25
C LEU A 247 5.73 -2.95 -11.56
N THR A 248 5.11 -2.79 -10.39
CA THR A 248 4.50 -3.93 -9.69
C THR A 248 3.34 -4.51 -10.48
N ALA A 249 2.39 -3.67 -10.89
CA ALA A 249 1.18 -4.12 -11.55
C ALA A 249 1.43 -4.68 -12.96
N ILE A 250 2.37 -4.10 -13.70
CA ILE A 250 2.59 -4.45 -15.12
C ILE A 250 3.66 -5.54 -15.26
N VAL A 251 4.73 -5.49 -14.47
CA VAL A 251 5.93 -6.32 -14.69
C VAL A 251 6.17 -7.33 -13.56
N LEU A 252 6.26 -6.90 -12.30
CA LEU A 252 6.65 -7.81 -11.21
C LEU A 252 5.62 -8.92 -11.00
N PHE A 253 4.33 -8.59 -11.11
CA PHE A 253 3.26 -9.57 -10.99
C PHE A 253 3.25 -10.64 -12.07
N ASP A 254 3.72 -10.31 -13.27
CA ASP A 254 3.83 -11.26 -14.38
C ASP A 254 5.08 -12.14 -14.26
N VAL A 255 6.22 -11.52 -13.92
CA VAL A 255 7.51 -12.20 -13.90
C VAL A 255 7.72 -13.02 -12.61
N LEU A 256 7.31 -12.48 -11.46
CA LEU A 256 7.62 -13.04 -10.14
C LEU A 256 6.39 -13.66 -9.45
N GLY A 257 5.19 -13.22 -9.80
CA GLY A 257 3.98 -13.51 -9.03
C GLY A 257 3.89 -12.68 -7.73
N SER A 258 2.79 -12.83 -7.01
CA SER A 258 2.40 -11.95 -5.91
C SER A 258 3.31 -12.10 -4.67
N LEU A 259 3.58 -13.35 -4.26
CA LEU A 259 4.38 -13.64 -3.06
C LEU A 259 5.87 -13.32 -3.28
N SER A 260 6.42 -13.68 -4.43
CA SER A 260 7.82 -13.37 -4.76
C SER A 260 8.04 -11.87 -4.91
N THR A 261 7.03 -11.13 -5.41
CA THR A 261 7.06 -9.66 -5.42
C THR A 261 7.13 -9.11 -4.00
N LEU A 262 6.40 -9.67 -3.03
CA LEU A 262 6.53 -9.31 -1.62
C LEU A 262 7.97 -9.51 -1.14
N CYS A 263 8.55 -10.69 -1.35
CA CYS A 263 9.93 -11.00 -0.97
C CYS A 263 10.93 -9.99 -1.60
N PHE A 264 10.74 -9.67 -2.88
CA PHE A 264 11.56 -8.70 -3.58
C PHE A 264 11.47 -7.31 -2.94
N THR A 265 10.27 -6.84 -2.57
CA THR A 265 10.11 -5.55 -1.88
C THR A 265 10.77 -5.53 -0.50
N LEU A 266 10.77 -6.63 0.25
CA LEU A 266 11.49 -6.73 1.52
C LEU A 266 13.00 -6.58 1.34
N VAL A 267 13.57 -7.18 0.29
CA VAL A 267 14.99 -7.06 -0.06
C VAL A 267 15.33 -5.62 -0.47
N LEU A 268 14.48 -4.96 -1.26
CA LEU A 268 14.67 -3.55 -1.61
C LEU A 268 14.59 -2.62 -0.39
N CYS A 269 13.71 -2.93 0.57
CA CYS A 269 13.60 -2.18 1.82
C CYS A 269 14.88 -2.31 2.66
N LEU A 270 15.41 -3.54 2.79
CA LEU A 270 16.70 -3.82 3.42
C LEU A 270 17.84 -3.05 2.76
N LEU A 271 17.86 -2.98 1.42
CA LEU A 271 18.83 -2.18 0.67
C LEU A 271 18.70 -0.68 0.99
N GLY A 272 17.48 -0.14 1.03
CA GLY A 272 17.22 1.25 1.41
C GLY A 272 17.73 1.58 2.82
N VAL A 273 17.51 0.68 3.78
CA VAL A 273 18.05 0.79 5.14
C VAL A 273 19.57 0.77 5.12
N TYR A 274 20.18 -0.20 4.45
CA TYR A 274 21.63 -0.33 4.33
C TYR A 274 22.29 0.94 3.79
N LEU A 275 21.75 1.51 2.69
CA LEU A 275 22.26 2.74 2.09
C LEU A 275 22.24 3.91 3.08
N LEU A 276 21.17 4.07 3.87
CA LEU A 276 21.13 5.11 4.91
C LEU A 276 22.18 4.90 5.99
N PHE A 277 22.39 3.67 6.45
CA PHE A 277 23.43 3.38 7.44
C PHE A 277 24.82 3.75 6.93
N THR A 278 25.15 3.45 5.67
CA THR A 278 26.46 3.83 5.10
C THR A 278 26.67 5.35 5.07
N LYS A 279 25.60 6.15 4.96
CA LYS A 279 25.69 7.61 5.03
C LYS A 279 25.86 8.12 6.47
N LEU A 280 25.18 7.51 7.44
CA LEU A 280 25.22 7.89 8.85
C LEU A 280 26.54 7.46 9.54
N GLU A 281 27.24 6.46 9.01
CA GLU A 281 28.54 5.98 9.49
C GLU A 281 29.72 6.93 9.26
N GLY A 282 29.54 8.03 8.52
CA GLY A 282 30.57 9.09 8.37
C GLY A 282 30.85 9.88 9.66
N GLY A 283 30.13 9.61 10.75
CA GLY A 283 30.33 10.18 12.09
C GLY A 283 30.63 9.11 13.14
N THR A 284 31.12 9.53 14.31
CA THR A 284 31.69 8.80 15.46
C THR A 284 30.87 7.64 16.08
N LEU A 285 29.75 7.21 15.47
CA LEU A 285 28.99 6.05 15.93
C LEU A 285 29.70 4.76 15.51
N ARG A 286 30.16 3.98 16.50
CA ARG A 286 30.61 2.59 16.34
C ARG A 286 29.56 1.80 15.54
N ARG A 287 30.00 1.25 14.41
CA ARG A 287 29.19 0.49 13.44
C ARG A 287 28.16 -0.43 14.10
N PRO A 288 26.86 -0.30 13.78
CA PRO A 288 25.87 -1.31 14.10
C PRO A 288 25.95 -2.48 13.10
N ALA A 289 27.15 -2.94 12.76
CA ALA A 289 27.35 -4.04 11.80
C ALA A 289 26.57 -5.30 12.22
N ASN A 290 26.42 -5.52 13.52
CA ASN A 290 25.61 -6.61 14.07
C ASN A 290 24.10 -6.41 13.79
N LEU A 291 23.58 -5.18 13.80
CA LEU A 291 22.17 -4.91 13.48
C LEU A 291 21.88 -5.10 11.99
N ILE A 292 22.81 -4.70 11.11
CA ILE A 292 22.66 -4.93 9.67
C ILE A 292 22.72 -6.44 9.38
N LYS A 293 23.69 -7.16 9.95
CA LYS A 293 23.77 -8.63 9.82
C LYS A 293 22.50 -9.32 10.35
N LEU A 294 21.99 -8.89 11.51
CA LEU A 294 20.72 -9.37 12.05
C LEU A 294 19.56 -9.07 11.09
N SER A 295 19.51 -7.88 10.50
CA SER A 295 18.48 -7.49 9.53
C SER A 295 18.51 -8.40 8.30
N VAL A 296 19.69 -8.66 7.75
CA VAL A 296 19.88 -9.58 6.62
C VAL A 296 19.41 -10.99 7.00
N ALA A 297 19.83 -11.50 8.17
CA ALA A 297 19.45 -12.83 8.62
C ALA A 297 17.93 -12.97 8.82
N VAL A 298 17.29 -12.00 9.47
CA VAL A 298 15.84 -12.04 9.69
C VAL A 298 15.07 -11.91 8.38
N VAL A 299 15.46 -11.00 7.49
CA VAL A 299 14.81 -10.88 6.17
C VAL A 299 14.98 -12.17 5.37
N ALA A 300 16.16 -12.80 5.39
CA ALA A 300 16.38 -14.09 4.73
C ALA A 300 15.49 -15.20 5.33
N VAL A 301 15.40 -15.29 6.65
CA VAL A 301 14.51 -16.24 7.33
C VAL A 301 13.04 -15.99 6.97
N VAL A 302 12.59 -14.72 6.98
CA VAL A 302 11.23 -14.35 6.58
C VAL A 302 10.94 -14.78 5.14
N VAL A 303 11.83 -14.46 4.20
CA VAL A 303 11.67 -14.83 2.79
C VAL A 303 11.60 -16.35 2.61
N LEU A 304 12.38 -17.12 3.37
CA LEU A 304 12.36 -18.58 3.31
C LEU A 304 11.10 -19.20 3.93
N LEU A 305 10.52 -18.54 4.95
CA LEU A 305 9.35 -19.03 5.68
C LEU A 305 8.02 -18.58 5.08
N ILE A 306 8.00 -17.63 4.13
CA ILE A 306 6.77 -17.24 3.44
C ILE A 306 6.14 -18.47 2.77
N PRO A 307 4.86 -18.78 3.04
CA PRO A 307 4.23 -19.99 2.54
C PRO A 307 4.06 -19.92 1.03
N LYS A 308 4.84 -20.73 0.29
CA LYS A 308 4.78 -20.81 -1.18
C LYS A 308 3.42 -21.29 -1.69
N ASP A 309 2.77 -22.16 -0.92
CA ASP A 309 1.45 -22.71 -1.23
C ASP A 309 0.29 -21.90 -0.61
N TYR A 310 0.50 -20.61 -0.28
CA TYR A 310 -0.53 -19.75 0.34
C TYR A 310 -1.88 -19.83 -0.38
N TYR A 311 -1.86 -19.71 -1.72
CA TYR A 311 -3.07 -19.73 -2.54
C TYR A 311 -3.66 -21.13 -2.78
N ARG A 312 -2.94 -22.20 -2.39
CA ARG A 312 -3.44 -23.59 -2.47
C ARG A 312 -4.10 -24.05 -1.17
N GLN A 313 -4.12 -23.20 -0.15
CA GLN A 313 -4.85 -23.46 1.09
C GLN A 313 -6.36 -23.51 0.87
N ASP A 314 -7.07 -24.08 1.84
CA ASP A 314 -8.52 -24.24 1.79
C ASP A 314 -9.25 -22.90 1.98
N PHE A 315 -9.95 -22.43 0.93
CA PHE A 315 -10.91 -21.32 1.00
C PHE A 315 -12.28 -21.90 1.39
N GLY A 316 -12.46 -22.14 2.69
CA GLY A 316 -13.56 -22.95 3.24
C GLY A 316 -14.97 -22.45 2.92
N ALA A 317 -15.18 -21.15 2.70
CA ALA A 317 -16.48 -20.57 2.39
C ALA A 317 -16.88 -20.72 0.91
N ALA A 318 -15.93 -20.94 -0.01
CA ALA A 318 -16.24 -21.30 -1.40
C ALA A 318 -17.18 -22.53 -1.48
N ARG A 319 -17.12 -23.44 -0.49
CA ARG A 319 -17.97 -24.63 -0.42
C ARG A 319 -19.38 -24.37 0.13
N LYS A 320 -19.61 -23.31 0.93
CA LYS A 320 -20.95 -23.06 1.51
C LYS A 320 -22.01 -22.76 0.44
N TYR A 321 -21.57 -22.32 -0.75
CA TYR A 321 -22.46 -21.86 -1.81
C TYR A 321 -22.39 -22.70 -3.10
N ASP A 322 -21.47 -23.68 -3.21
CA ASP A 322 -21.45 -24.59 -4.36
C ASP A 322 -21.27 -26.07 -3.95
N PRO A 323 -22.33 -26.89 -4.03
CA PRO A 323 -22.29 -28.32 -3.72
C PRO A 323 -21.57 -29.18 -4.78
N TYR A 324 -21.20 -28.62 -5.93
CA TYR A 324 -20.59 -29.33 -7.07
C TYR A 324 -19.05 -29.28 -7.09
N MET A 325 -18.42 -28.60 -6.12
CA MET A 325 -16.96 -28.50 -6.02
C MET A 325 -16.33 -29.78 -5.44
N GLY A 326 -15.42 -30.43 -6.18
CA GLY A 326 -14.87 -31.74 -5.83
C GLY A 326 -13.76 -31.73 -4.76
N SER A 327 -13.07 -30.60 -4.59
CA SER A 327 -11.98 -30.41 -3.63
C SER A 327 -12.06 -29.02 -3.00
N HIS A 328 -11.69 -28.91 -1.71
CA HIS A 328 -11.52 -27.62 -1.03
C HIS A 328 -10.21 -26.90 -1.39
N ARG A 329 -9.22 -27.66 -1.84
CA ARG A 329 -7.92 -27.13 -2.26
C ARG A 329 -7.90 -26.93 -3.75
N ALA A 330 -7.40 -25.77 -4.15
CA ALA A 330 -7.03 -25.51 -5.53
C ALA A 330 -5.99 -26.56 -5.95
N TYR A 331 -6.26 -27.24 -7.07
CA TYR A 331 -5.29 -28.12 -7.70
C TYR A 331 -4.10 -27.30 -8.22
N ASP A 332 -4.41 -26.16 -8.84
CA ASP A 332 -3.40 -25.20 -9.29
C ASP A 332 -3.92 -23.76 -9.20
N VAL A 333 -3.03 -22.79 -9.31
CA VAL A 333 -3.39 -21.36 -9.27
C VAL A 333 -2.70 -20.64 -10.42
N ILE A 334 -3.51 -19.97 -11.25
CA ILE A 334 -3.01 -19.18 -12.37
C ILE A 334 -2.87 -17.73 -11.90
N GLU A 335 -1.64 -17.21 -11.88
CA GLU A 335 -1.34 -15.80 -11.62
C GLU A 335 -1.24 -15.05 -12.95
N GLY A 336 -2.27 -14.30 -13.35
CA GLY A 336 -2.23 -13.44 -14.54
C GLY A 336 -1.93 -11.98 -14.22
N HIS A 337 -1.63 -11.13 -15.21
CA HIS A 337 -1.27 -9.71 -14.97
C HIS A 337 -2.21 -8.94 -14.02
N THR A 338 -3.53 -9.16 -14.12
CA THR A 338 -4.53 -8.38 -13.38
C THR A 338 -5.22 -9.14 -12.27
N ALA A 339 -5.13 -10.48 -12.26
CA ALA A 339 -5.92 -11.32 -11.38
C ALA A 339 -5.21 -12.63 -11.03
N MET A 340 -5.78 -13.34 -10.07
CA MET A 340 -5.35 -14.65 -9.60
C MET A 340 -6.55 -15.55 -9.67
N THR A 341 -6.41 -16.78 -10.18
CA THR A 341 -7.56 -17.66 -10.28
C THR A 341 -7.19 -19.12 -10.03
N PRO A 342 -7.80 -19.74 -9.01
CA PRO A 342 -7.59 -21.15 -8.71
C PRO A 342 -8.29 -22.06 -9.73
N VAL A 343 -7.68 -23.22 -9.93
CA VAL A 343 -8.16 -24.33 -10.74
C VAL A 343 -8.56 -25.45 -9.78
N PHE A 344 -9.78 -25.95 -9.91
CA PHE A 344 -10.34 -27.01 -9.08
C PHE A 344 -10.70 -28.24 -9.90
N PHE A 345 -10.85 -29.38 -9.22
CA PHE A 345 -11.53 -30.54 -9.80
C PHE A 345 -13.04 -30.38 -9.67
N ASN A 346 -13.74 -30.67 -10.76
CA ASN A 346 -15.20 -30.75 -10.75
C ASN A 346 -15.65 -31.96 -9.90
N GLY A 347 -16.57 -31.73 -8.96
CA GLY A 347 -17.04 -32.76 -8.02
C GLY A 347 -17.96 -33.80 -8.64
N LEU A 348 -18.63 -33.47 -9.75
CA LEU A 348 -19.47 -34.40 -10.50
C LEU A 348 -18.63 -35.31 -11.41
N THR A 349 -17.47 -34.85 -11.87
CA THR A 349 -16.56 -35.63 -12.72
C THR A 349 -15.10 -35.30 -12.42
N LYS A 350 -14.35 -36.26 -11.85
CA LYS A 350 -12.90 -36.12 -11.59
C LYS A 350 -12.03 -35.93 -12.85
N LYS A 351 -12.63 -35.94 -14.05
CA LYS A 351 -11.96 -35.73 -15.35
C LYS A 351 -12.02 -34.29 -15.85
N ARG A 352 -12.71 -33.38 -15.16
CA ARG A 352 -12.88 -31.98 -15.59
C ARG A 352 -12.24 -31.00 -14.62
N PHE A 353 -11.53 -30.03 -15.19
CA PHE A 353 -10.98 -28.90 -14.44
C PHE A 353 -11.93 -27.70 -14.54
N GLU A 354 -11.99 -26.95 -13.44
CA GLU A 354 -12.86 -25.80 -13.31
C GLU A 354 -12.06 -24.61 -12.81
N ILE A 355 -12.01 -23.56 -13.62
CA ILE A 355 -11.34 -22.30 -13.29
C ILE A 355 -12.38 -21.38 -12.67
N ARG A 356 -12.19 -20.99 -11.41
CA ARG A 356 -13.10 -20.11 -10.67
C ARG A 356 -12.31 -19.10 -9.86
N PRO A 357 -12.74 -17.84 -9.77
CA PRO A 357 -12.10 -16.91 -8.86
C PRO A 357 -12.39 -17.30 -7.40
N PHE A 358 -11.51 -16.88 -6.48
CA PHE A 358 -11.60 -17.21 -5.06
C PHE A 358 -12.92 -16.72 -4.41
N ASN A 359 -13.49 -15.64 -4.94
CA ASN A 359 -14.79 -15.11 -4.55
C ASN A 359 -15.89 -15.77 -5.42
N ALA A 360 -16.76 -16.57 -4.81
CA ALA A 360 -17.74 -17.44 -5.47
C ALA A 360 -18.83 -16.74 -6.34
N GLY A 361 -18.67 -15.45 -6.68
CA GLY A 361 -19.65 -14.65 -7.44
C GLY A 361 -19.36 -14.45 -8.94
N ALA A 362 -18.26 -14.95 -9.50
CA ALA A 362 -17.88 -14.63 -10.89
C ALA A 362 -17.37 -15.84 -11.70
N ALA A 363 -18.29 -16.59 -12.31
CA ALA A 363 -18.07 -17.57 -13.39
C ALA A 363 -17.09 -18.72 -13.19
N ALA A 364 -17.54 -19.89 -13.62
CA ALA A 364 -16.69 -21.04 -13.86
C ALA A 364 -16.38 -21.18 -15.35
N ALA A 365 -15.13 -21.35 -15.72
CA ALA A 365 -14.78 -21.93 -17.02
C ALA A 365 -14.49 -23.42 -16.84
N ILE A 366 -15.26 -24.27 -17.52
CA ILE A 366 -15.05 -25.71 -17.58
C ILE A 366 -14.15 -26.00 -18.78
N ILE A 367 -13.02 -26.66 -18.55
CA ILE A 367 -12.13 -27.12 -19.62
C ILE A 367 -12.25 -28.65 -19.73
N ASP A 368 -12.73 -29.12 -20.88
CA ASP A 368 -12.70 -30.52 -21.31
C ASP A 368 -11.49 -30.73 -22.25
N GLN A 369 -10.99 -31.97 -22.38
CA GLN A 369 -9.78 -32.31 -23.15
C GLN A 369 -9.85 -31.88 -24.64
N HIS A 370 -11.05 -31.55 -25.14
CA HIS A 370 -11.30 -31.13 -26.52
C HIS A 370 -12.17 -29.86 -26.67
N SER A 371 -12.61 -29.20 -25.58
CA SER A 371 -13.47 -28.01 -25.65
C SER A 371 -13.53 -27.23 -24.33
N ALA A 372 -13.56 -25.89 -24.39
CA ALA A 372 -13.81 -25.02 -23.23
C ALA A 372 -15.27 -24.53 -23.22
N PHE A 373 -15.98 -24.72 -22.10
CA PHE A 373 -17.34 -24.24 -21.86
C PHE A 373 -17.33 -23.22 -20.72
N TYR A 374 -17.80 -22.00 -20.98
CA TYR A 374 -17.88 -20.93 -19.96
C TYR A 374 -19.28 -20.94 -19.32
N GLN A 375 -19.38 -21.31 -18.04
CA GLN A 375 -20.60 -21.17 -17.25
C GLN A 375 -20.60 -19.82 -16.53
N TYR A 376 -21.49 -18.94 -17.01
CA TYR A 376 -22.01 -17.73 -16.36
C TYR A 376 -21.04 -16.61 -15.93
N TYR A 377 -21.04 -15.48 -16.65
CA TYR A 377 -20.69 -14.11 -16.17
C TYR A 377 -19.29 -13.82 -15.58
N SER A 378 -18.17 -14.02 -16.29
CA SER A 378 -16.98 -13.24 -15.88
C SER A 378 -16.03 -12.87 -17.01
N LEU A 379 -15.88 -11.55 -17.15
CA LEU A 379 -14.74 -10.92 -17.82
C LEU A 379 -13.41 -11.35 -17.17
N ALA A 380 -13.42 -11.76 -15.90
CA ALA A 380 -12.24 -12.23 -15.17
C ALA A 380 -11.65 -13.50 -15.80
N ALA A 381 -12.49 -14.46 -16.24
CA ALA A 381 -12.05 -15.65 -16.98
C ALA A 381 -11.24 -15.29 -18.25
N LEU A 382 -11.63 -14.22 -18.93
CA LEU A 382 -10.95 -13.70 -20.12
C LEU A 382 -9.66 -12.91 -19.81
N GLN A 383 -9.60 -12.28 -18.63
CA GLN A 383 -8.42 -11.53 -18.17
C GLN A 383 -7.25 -12.44 -17.78
N ILE A 384 -7.53 -13.71 -17.44
CA ILE A 384 -6.51 -14.72 -17.10
C ILE A 384 -5.91 -15.36 -18.36
N MET A 385 -6.61 -15.31 -19.50
CA MET A 385 -6.10 -15.91 -20.73
C MET A 385 -4.94 -15.10 -21.31
N ASP A 386 -3.99 -15.85 -21.89
CA ASP A 386 -2.86 -15.31 -22.65
C ASP A 386 -3.35 -14.27 -23.65
N ALA A 387 -2.63 -13.15 -23.78
CA ALA A 387 -3.02 -12.01 -24.60
C ALA A 387 -3.25 -12.42 -26.08
N GLY A 388 -2.53 -13.44 -26.57
CA GLY A 388 -2.71 -13.99 -27.91
C GLY A 388 -4.00 -14.81 -28.09
N PHE A 389 -4.59 -15.32 -27.00
CA PHE A 389 -5.79 -16.16 -26.99
C PHE A 389 -7.06 -15.39 -26.59
N ARG A 390 -6.94 -14.12 -26.18
CA ARG A 390 -8.09 -13.28 -25.82
C ARG A 390 -8.98 -13.02 -27.06
N PRO A 391 -10.26 -13.42 -27.06
CA PRO A 391 -11.14 -13.18 -28.19
C PRO A 391 -11.36 -11.67 -28.40
N LYS A 392 -11.13 -11.19 -29.63
CA LYS A 392 -11.26 -9.77 -30.01
C LYS A 392 -12.70 -9.25 -29.99
N ARG A 393 -13.68 -10.14 -29.98
CA ARG A 393 -15.11 -9.86 -29.88
C ARG A 393 -15.76 -10.91 -29.00
N ILE A 394 -16.48 -10.47 -27.98
CA ILE A 394 -17.20 -11.35 -27.05
C ILE A 394 -18.67 -11.00 -27.21
N LEU A 395 -19.48 -11.98 -27.60
CA LEU A 395 -20.93 -11.85 -27.63
C LEU A 395 -21.47 -12.41 -26.31
N GLN A 396 -22.00 -11.54 -25.46
CA GLN A 396 -22.65 -11.92 -24.21
C GLN A 396 -24.16 -12.09 -24.48
N ILE A 397 -24.66 -13.33 -24.37
CA ILE A 397 -26.09 -13.62 -24.44
C ILE A 397 -26.56 -13.92 -23.02
N GLY A 398 -27.23 -12.97 -22.39
CA GLY A 398 -27.86 -13.16 -21.09
C GLY A 398 -29.21 -13.85 -21.28
N LEU A 399 -29.34 -15.08 -20.78
CA LEU A 399 -30.64 -15.71 -20.54
C LEU A 399 -30.87 -15.68 -19.03
N GLY A 400 -31.70 -14.72 -18.60
CA GLY A 400 -32.42 -14.66 -17.31
C GLY A 400 -31.62 -15.00 -16.06
#